data_AF-A0A151RTG9-F1
#
_entry.id   AF-A0A151RTG9-F1
#
_cell.length_a   1.000
_cell.length_b   1.000
_cell.length_c   1.000
_cell.angle_alpha   90.00
_cell.angle_beta   90.00
_cell.angle_gamma   90.00
#
_symmetry.space_group_name_H-M   'P 1'
#
loop_
_entity.id
_entity.type
_entity.pdbx_description
1 polymer ?
#
loop_
_entity_poly.entity_id
_entity_poly.type
_entity_poly.pdbx_seq_one_letter_code
_entity_poly.pdbx_strand_id
1 'polypeptide(L)' 'MNWLMEIEKIFNAMECPLAQKVRLATFMLTVDAHFWWEGALQRMIDGGVQLNWDNF' A
#
# COMPACT_ATOMS: atom_id res chain seq x y z
N MET A 1 1.18 10.35 -14.66
CA MET A 1 2.13 9.99 -13.59
C MET A 1 1.64 8.71 -12.95
N ASN A 2 2.50 7.71 -12.78
CA ASN A 2 2.15 6.48 -12.09
C ASN A 2 2.64 6.60 -10.64
N TRP A 3 1.73 6.93 -9.71
CA TRP A 3 2.05 7.10 -8.29
C TRP A 3 2.72 5.86 -7.68
N LEU A 4 2.31 4.67 -8.11
CA LEU A 4 2.89 3.41 -7.65
C LEU A 4 4.35 3.26 -8.07
N MET A 5 4.68 3.67 -9.30
CA MET A 5 6.07 3.66 -9.76
C MET A 5 6.95 4.64 -8.97
N GLU A 6 6.42 5.82 -8.63
CA GLU A 6 7.18 6.82 -7.86
C GLU A 6 7.41 6.37 -6.41
N ILE A 7 6.43 5.73 -5.77
CA ILE A 7 6.61 5.21 -4.41
C ILE A 7 7.58 4.03 -4.38
N GLU A 8 7.59 3.19 -5.41
CA GLU A 8 8.56 2.08 -5.54
C GLU A 8 10.00 2.59 -5.69
N LYS A 9 10.22 3.69 -6.41
CA LYS A 9 11.55 4.33 -6.48
C LYS A 9 12.01 4.79 -5.10
N ILE A 10 11.12 5.40 -4.31
CA ILE A 10 11.42 5.84 -2.94
C ILE A 10 11.74 4.64 -2.05
N PHE A 11 10.94 3.58 -2.10
CA PHE A 11 11.22 2.35 -1.35
C PHE A 11 12.55 1.72 -1.73
N ASN A 12 12.89 1.71 -3.01
CA ASN A 12 14.17 1.22 -3.48
C ASN A 12 15.33 2.09 -2.97
N ALA A 13 15.21 3.41 -3.06
CA ALA A 13 16.24 4.35 -2.61
C ALA A 13 16.48 4.31 -1.08
N MET A 14 15.46 4.00 -0.29
CA MET A 14 15.56 3.89 1.17
C MET A 14 15.85 2.46 1.67
N GLU A 15 16.01 1.49 0.76
CA GLU A 15 16.14 0.08 1.11
C GLU A 15 15.00 -0.42 2.02
N CYS A 16 13.77 0.03 1.72
CA CYS A 16 12.60 -0.24 2.56
C CYS A 16 12.31 -1.74 2.66
N PRO A 17 12.22 -2.30 3.88
CA PRO A 17 11.84 -3.70 4.07
C PRO A 17 10.47 -3.99 3.45
N LEU A 18 10.32 -5.17 2.84
CA LEU A 18 9.06 -5.59 2.18
C LEU A 18 7.87 -5.50 3.13
N ALA A 19 8.06 -5.91 4.39
CA ALA A 19 7.03 -5.87 5.43
C ALA A 19 6.56 -4.45 5.79
N GLN A 20 7.30 -3.40 5.42
CA GLN A 20 6.96 -2.01 5.73
C GLN A 20 6.32 -1.26 4.56
N LYS A 21 6.47 -1.75 3.32
CA LYS A 21 6.01 -1.05 2.11
C LYS A 21 4.53 -0.68 2.16
N VAL A 22 3.67 -1.64 2.46
CA VAL A 22 2.22 -1.42 2.53
C VAL A 22 1.87 -0.34 3.55
N ARG A 23 2.44 -0.42 4.76
CA ARG A 23 2.19 0.56 5.82
C ARG A 23 2.58 1.99 5.40
N LEU A 24 3.74 2.14 4.74
CA LEU A 24 4.20 3.45 4.28
C LEU A 24 3.39 3.96 3.08
N ALA A 25 2.97 3.07 2.18
CA ALA A 25 2.15 3.43 1.04
C ALA A 25 0.75 3.87 1.46
N THR A 26 0.12 3.14 2.40
CA THR A 26 -1.15 3.53 3.02
C THR A 26 -1.04 4.91 3.69
N PHE A 27 0.07 5.19 4.39
CA PHE A 27 0.30 6.51 5.01
C PHE A 27 0.33 7.66 3.99
N MET A 28 0.78 7.39 2.76
CA MET A 28 0.83 8.39 1.69
C MET A 28 -0.51 8.58 0.95
N LEU A 29 -1.51 7.73 1.18
CA LEU A 29 -2.81 7.89 0.55
C LEU A 29 -3.56 9.09 1.12
N THR A 30 -4.20 9.85 0.24
CA THR A 30 -4.94 11.06 0.62
C THR A 30 -6.40 10.96 0.16
N VAL A 31 -7.32 11.46 0.98
CA VAL A 31 -8.74 11.64 0.67
C VAL A 31 -9.36 10.36 0.09
N ASP A 32 -9.75 10.36 -1.18
CA ASP A 32 -10.50 9.29 -1.82
C ASP A 32 -9.68 7.99 -1.91
N ALA A 33 -8.38 8.09 -2.13
CA ALA A 33 -7.51 6.91 -2.23
C ALA A 33 -7.39 6.20 -0.87
N HIS A 34 -7.31 6.98 0.22
CA HIS A 34 -7.30 6.42 1.58
C HIS A 34 -8.64 5.75 1.91
N PHE A 35 -9.76 6.42 1.63
CA PHE A 35 -11.09 5.85 1.88
C PHE A 35 -11.34 4.57 1.06
N TRP A 36 -10.92 4.56 -0.20
CA TRP A 36 -11.01 3.37 -1.04
C TRP A 36 -10.18 2.21 -0.49
N TRP A 37 -8.93 2.49 -0.08
CA TRP A 37 -8.03 1.49 0.48
C TRP A 37 -8.56 0.87 1.77
N GLU A 38 -9.12 1.67 2.69
CA GLU A 38 -9.74 1.16 3.92
C GLU A 38 -10.87 0.16 3.62
N GLY A 39 -11.73 0.47 2.64
CA GLY A 39 -12.77 -0.45 2.20
C GLY A 39 -12.22 -1.72 1.54
N ALA A 40 -11.14 -1.61 0.77
CA ALA A 40 -10.46 -2.77 0.16
C ALA A 40 -9.81 -3.66 1.21
N LEU A 41 -9.10 -3.06 2.17
CA LEU A 41 -8.43 -3.73 3.28
C LEU A 41 -9.45 -4.50 4.13
N GLN A 42 -10.61 -3.92 4.44
CA GLN A 42 -11.64 -4.63 5.19
C GLN A 42 -12.11 -5.90 4.45
N ARG A 43 -12.33 -5.82 3.13
CA ARG A 43 -12.73 -7.00 2.33
C ARG A 43 -11.63 -8.06 2.30
N MET A 44 -10.36 -7.66 2.26
CA MET A 44 -9.23 -8.60 2.31
C MET A 44 -9.16 -9.32 3.65
N ILE A 45 -9.35 -8.59 4.76
CA ILE A 45 -9.41 -9.15 6.11
C ILE A 45 -10.57 -10.15 6.23
N ASP A 46 -11.77 -9.76 5.80
CA ASP A 46 -12.96 -10.61 5.83
C ASP A 46 -12.79 -11.88 4.96
N GLY A 47 -12.04 -11.77 3.86
CA GLY A 47 -11.69 -12.86 2.97
C GLY A 47 -10.49 -13.71 3.40
N GLY A 48 -9.82 -13.37 4.52
CA GLY A 48 -8.62 -14.08 4.99
C GLY A 48 -7.40 -13.92 4.07
N VAL A 49 -7.36 -12.87 3.25
CA VAL A 49 -6.24 -12.59 2.34
C VAL A 49 -5.08 -11.99 3.13
N GLN A 50 -3.91 -12.60 3.02
CA GLN A 50 -2.69 -12.06 3.63
C GLN A 50 -2.23 -10.79 2.91
N LEU A 51 -2.15 -9.68 3.63
CA LEU A 51 -1.68 -8.40 3.11
C LEU A 51 -0.18 -8.44 2.76
N ASN A 52 0.17 -7.98 1.56
CA ASN A 52 1.53 -7.83 1.07
C ASN A 52 1.58 -6.73 -0.03
N TRP A 53 2.74 -6.48 -0.61
CA TRP A 53 2.88 -5.42 -1.63
C TRP A 53 2.18 -5.77 -2.96
N ASP A 54 2.07 -7.04 -3.31
CA ASP A 54 1.49 -7.46 -4.58
C ASP A 54 -0.04 -7.31 -4.61
N ASN A 55 -0.67 -7.19 -3.43
CA ASN A 55 -2.10 -6.97 -3.27
C ASN A 55 -2.46 -5.63 -2.61
N PHE A 56 -1.51 -4.70 -2.56
CA PHE A 56 -1.75 -3.29 -2.31
C PHE A 56 -2.21 -2.58 -3.60
#